data_AF-A0A7X3K5F7-F1
#
_entry.id   AF-A0A7X3K5F7-F1
#
_cell.length_a   1.000
_cell.length_b   1.000
_cell.length_c   1.000
_cell.angle_alpha   90.00
_cell.angle_beta   90.00
_cell.angle_gamma   90.00
#
_symmetry.space_group_name_H-M   'P 1'
#
loop_
_entity.id
_entity.type
_entity.pdbx_description
1 polymer ?
#
loop_
_entity_poly.entity_id
_entity_poly.type
_entity_poly.pdbx_seq_one_letter_code
_entity_poly.pdbx_strand_id
1 'polypeptide(L)'
;MRALRLLARSRVCHKQATDSRRTKAVPVGAEVSMTAPSWPDFYFARHGETDWNREQRYQGSRDIPLNRTGQLQADANGLLLRDLLERDGVDPASLNWFASPLSRASETMDRMRAAFDIALPPVIHDKRLIEISFGNFEGRLHAEIAREYSALAPGERDESYWRFRPENGENYDDVATRLLDFARELTHHAVVVAHGGVLRVVRHLVEGTPRGDVLNWPPPQGVIAHFAGGRMTLHAAENTWDEPVD
;
A
#
# COMPACT_ATOMS: atom_id res chain seq x y z
N MET A 1 55.23 47.03 18.16
CA MET A 1 56.65 47.32 17.86
C MET A 1 57.31 46.04 17.36
N ARG A 2 58.02 46.13 16.23
CA ARG A 2 58.75 45.05 15.55
C ARG A 2 59.96 44.57 16.35
N ALA A 3 60.25 43.27 16.28
CA ALA A 3 61.57 42.61 16.39
C ALA A 3 61.32 41.10 16.23
N LEU A 4 62.13 40.22 15.63
CA LEU A 4 63.47 40.19 15.02
C LEU A 4 63.50 38.83 14.23
N ARG A 5 63.98 38.74 12.98
CA ARG A 5 65.28 38.13 12.55
C ARG A 5 65.63 36.79 13.27
N LEU A 6 66.18 35.72 12.69
CA LEU A 6 66.93 35.47 11.46
C LEU A 6 67.21 33.93 11.39
N LEU A 7 67.69 33.47 10.23
CA LEU A 7 68.67 32.40 9.99
C LEU A 7 68.21 31.13 9.26
N ALA A 8 68.73 31.05 8.03
CA ALA A 8 68.88 29.90 7.18
C ALA A 8 69.84 28.85 7.76
N ARG A 9 69.74 27.61 7.25
CA ARG A 9 70.90 26.77 6.87
C ARG A 9 70.49 25.60 5.98
N SER A 10 71.20 25.48 4.86
CA SER A 10 71.19 24.38 3.91
C SER A 10 71.88 23.12 4.45
N ARG A 11 71.49 21.92 4.00
CA ARG A 11 72.28 20.97 3.18
C ARG A 11 71.74 19.52 3.22
N VAL A 12 71.48 19.01 2.02
CA VAL A 12 71.92 17.73 1.43
C VAL A 12 71.57 16.39 2.12
N CYS A 13 70.69 15.65 1.43
CA CYS A 13 70.76 14.25 0.97
C CYS A 13 71.35 13.18 1.92
N HIS A 14 70.50 12.22 2.31
CA HIS A 14 70.86 10.80 2.37
C HIS A 14 69.66 9.95 1.88
N LYS A 15 69.94 9.10 0.89
CA LYS A 15 69.02 8.07 0.38
C LYS A 15 68.82 7.00 1.44
N GLN A 16 67.57 6.63 1.74
CA GLN A 16 67.23 5.28 2.16
C GLN A 16 65.90 4.87 1.53
N ALA A 17 65.96 3.78 0.76
CA ALA A 17 64.81 3.09 0.20
C ALA A 17 64.08 2.33 1.32
N THR A 18 62.76 2.48 1.42
CA THR A 18 61.90 1.53 2.15
C THR A 18 60.58 1.34 1.39
N ASP A 19 60.43 0.10 0.92
CA ASP A 19 59.21 -0.70 0.72
C ASP A 19 57.85 0.03 0.79
N SER A 20 57.28 0.34 -0.36
CA SER A 20 55.91 0.85 -0.49
C SER A 20 54.90 -0.30 -0.39
N ARG A 21 54.48 -0.64 0.82
CA ARG A 21 53.24 -1.40 1.03
C ARG A 21 52.05 -0.46 0.81
N ARG A 22 51.46 -0.53 -0.39
CA ARG A 22 50.12 0.00 -0.66
C ARG A 22 49.13 -0.71 0.27
N THR A 23 48.66 -0.01 1.30
CA THR A 23 47.39 -0.35 1.95
C THR A 23 46.28 -0.19 0.90
N LYS A 24 45.72 -1.32 0.46
CA LYS A 24 44.47 -1.30 -0.31
C LYS A 24 43.38 -0.80 0.64
N ALA A 25 42.87 0.40 0.38
CA ALA A 25 41.62 0.85 0.97
C ALA A 25 40.53 -0.17 0.63
N VAL A 26 39.84 -0.66 1.64
CA VAL A 26 38.61 -1.44 1.49
C VAL A 26 37.56 -0.48 0.90
N PRO A 27 36.90 -0.82 -0.23
CA PRO A 27 35.81 0.01 -0.71
C PRO A 27 34.66 -0.13 0.29
N VAL A 28 34.35 0.99 0.94
CA VAL A 28 33.09 1.21 1.66
C VAL A 28 31.97 1.29 0.63
N GLY A 29 30.90 0.53 0.86
CA GLY A 29 29.63 0.71 0.18
C GLY A 29 29.50 -0.03 -1.14
N ALA A 30 29.25 -1.35 -1.08
CA ALA A 30 28.38 -1.93 -2.08
C ALA A 30 26.99 -1.32 -1.83
N GLU A 31 26.59 -0.35 -2.63
CA GLU A 31 25.19 0.01 -2.76
C GLU A 31 24.45 -1.26 -3.19
N VAL A 32 23.73 -1.86 -2.24
CA VAL A 32 22.68 -2.80 -2.61
C VAL A 32 21.68 -1.97 -3.39
N SER A 33 21.69 -2.13 -4.72
CA SER A 33 20.63 -1.64 -5.58
C SER A 33 19.34 -2.31 -5.12
N MET A 34 18.59 -1.63 -4.26
CA MET A 34 17.24 -2.00 -3.88
C MET A 34 16.34 -1.68 -5.07
N THR A 35 16.44 -2.47 -6.15
CA THR A 35 15.47 -2.41 -7.23
C THR A 35 14.09 -2.61 -6.60
N ALA A 36 13.17 -1.67 -6.84
CA ALA A 36 11.79 -1.81 -6.38
C ALA A 36 11.27 -3.21 -6.77
N PRO A 37 10.53 -3.90 -5.88
CA PRO A 37 10.04 -5.23 -6.19
C PRO A 37 9.20 -5.17 -7.47
N SER A 38 9.39 -6.16 -8.34
CA SER A 38 8.50 -6.35 -9.49
C SER A 38 7.16 -6.82 -8.96
N TRP A 39 6.09 -6.09 -9.30
CA TRP A 39 4.73 -6.53 -9.00
C TRP A 39 4.26 -7.45 -10.14
N PRO A 40 3.81 -8.69 -9.86
CA PRO A 40 3.12 -9.49 -10.86
C PRO A 40 1.76 -8.87 -11.18
N ASP A 41 1.03 -9.43 -12.14
CA ASP A 41 -0.33 -9.00 -12.39
C ASP A 41 -1.23 -9.43 -11.22
N PHE A 42 -2.09 -8.55 -10.72
CA PHE A 42 -3.02 -8.90 -9.64
C PHE A 42 -4.32 -8.10 -9.70
N TYR A 43 -5.37 -8.72 -9.18
CA TYR A 43 -6.68 -8.12 -8.98
C TYR A 43 -6.80 -7.67 -7.53
N PHE A 44 -7.18 -6.43 -7.31
CA PHE A 44 -7.36 -5.86 -5.98
C PHE A 44 -8.81 -5.42 -5.79
N ALA A 45 -9.43 -5.86 -4.71
CA ALA A 45 -10.71 -5.31 -4.26
C ALA A 45 -10.56 -4.64 -2.89
N ARG A 46 -11.07 -3.42 -2.76
CA ARG A 46 -11.38 -2.85 -1.45
C ARG A 46 -12.58 -3.60 -0.88
N HIS A 47 -12.56 -3.88 0.42
CA HIS A 47 -13.72 -4.45 1.10
C HIS A 47 -15.03 -3.67 0.82
N GLY A 48 -16.16 -4.35 0.86
CA GLY A 48 -17.48 -3.74 0.71
C GLY A 48 -17.81 -2.70 1.80
N GLU A 49 -18.87 -1.93 1.61
CA GLU A 49 -19.33 -0.92 2.56
C GLU A 49 -19.56 -1.48 3.99
N THR A 50 -19.22 -0.66 4.97
CA THR A 50 -19.50 -0.88 6.40
C THR A 50 -20.32 0.30 6.93
N ASP A 51 -20.97 0.15 8.08
CA ASP A 51 -21.72 1.25 8.69
C ASP A 51 -20.83 2.48 8.98
N TRP A 52 -19.57 2.27 9.34
CA TRP A 52 -18.62 3.36 9.56
C TRP A 52 -18.19 4.06 8.27
N ASN A 53 -18.20 3.38 7.12
CA ASN A 53 -18.02 4.07 5.84
C ASN A 53 -19.23 4.96 5.55
N ARG A 54 -20.45 4.44 5.70
CA ARG A 54 -21.69 5.19 5.48
C ARG A 54 -21.78 6.42 6.40
N GLU A 55 -21.37 6.27 7.65
CA GLU A 55 -21.34 7.35 8.65
C GLU A 55 -20.14 8.31 8.50
N GLN A 56 -19.20 8.03 7.60
CA GLN A 56 -17.96 8.81 7.46
C GLN A 56 -17.17 8.89 8.77
N ARG A 57 -16.87 7.72 9.35
CA ARG A 57 -15.96 7.55 10.50
C ARG A 57 -14.59 7.02 10.08
N TYR A 58 -13.56 7.44 10.79
CA TYR A 58 -12.25 6.82 10.69
C TYR A 58 -12.32 5.38 11.19
N GLN A 59 -12.07 4.41 10.32
CA GLN A 59 -12.19 2.99 10.66
C GLN A 59 -10.87 2.35 11.04
N GLY A 60 -9.83 2.57 10.24
CA GLY A 60 -8.49 2.07 10.50
C GLY A 60 -8.44 0.59 10.86
N SER A 61 -7.70 0.26 11.91
CA SER A 61 -7.43 -1.10 12.36
C SER A 61 -8.56 -1.75 13.18
N ARG A 62 -9.57 -0.98 13.59
CA ARG A 62 -10.76 -1.54 14.26
C ARG A 62 -11.53 -2.46 13.33
N ASP A 63 -11.99 -3.57 13.91
CA ASP A 63 -12.72 -4.58 13.17
C ASP A 63 -14.22 -4.27 13.21
N ILE A 64 -14.76 -3.91 12.04
CA ILE A 64 -16.14 -3.50 11.83
C ILE A 64 -16.63 -4.33 10.64
N PRO A 65 -17.77 -5.04 10.77
CA PRO A 65 -18.25 -5.94 9.74
C PRO A 65 -18.81 -5.17 8.52
N LEU A 66 -19.00 -5.90 7.42
CA LEU A 66 -19.75 -5.39 6.26
C LEU A 66 -21.19 -5.08 6.67
N ASN A 67 -21.77 -4.06 6.04
CA ASN A 67 -23.22 -3.87 6.05
C ASN A 67 -23.86 -4.59 4.84
N ARG A 68 -25.20 -4.55 4.74
CA ARG A 68 -25.90 -5.22 3.62
C ARG A 68 -25.42 -4.75 2.25
N THR A 69 -25.22 -3.45 2.07
CA THR A 69 -24.68 -2.89 0.82
C THR A 69 -23.30 -3.46 0.51
N GLY A 70 -22.41 -3.55 1.51
CA GLY A 70 -21.07 -4.11 1.34
C GLY A 70 -21.03 -5.62 1.10
N GLN A 71 -22.02 -6.36 1.58
CA GLN A 71 -22.18 -7.77 1.27
C GLN A 71 -22.52 -7.97 -0.19
N LEU A 72 -23.52 -7.22 -0.68
CA LEU A 72 -23.83 -7.18 -2.11
C LEU A 72 -22.56 -6.75 -2.88
N GLN A 73 -21.90 -5.66 -2.43
CA GLN A 73 -20.48 -5.27 -2.64
C GLN A 73 -19.62 -6.38 -3.21
N ALA A 74 -19.38 -7.32 -2.30
CA ALA A 74 -18.47 -8.42 -2.49
C ALA A 74 -19.03 -9.48 -3.43
N ASP A 75 -20.33 -9.78 -3.35
CA ASP A 75 -20.99 -10.78 -4.19
C ASP A 75 -20.87 -10.39 -5.68
N ALA A 76 -21.15 -9.14 -6.05
CA ALA A 76 -21.02 -8.69 -7.43
C ALA A 76 -19.56 -8.60 -7.91
N ASN A 77 -18.64 -8.21 -7.03
CA ASN A 77 -17.22 -8.29 -7.32
C ASN A 77 -16.77 -9.73 -7.62
N GLY A 78 -17.36 -10.74 -6.98
CA GLY A 78 -17.10 -12.15 -7.30
C GLY A 78 -17.48 -12.48 -8.74
N LEU A 79 -18.70 -12.09 -9.16
CA LEU A 79 -19.18 -12.29 -10.53
C LEU A 79 -18.34 -11.55 -11.56
N LEU A 80 -17.98 -10.30 -11.28
CA LEU A 80 -17.09 -9.50 -12.13
C LEU A 80 -15.72 -10.14 -12.26
N LEU A 81 -15.10 -10.60 -11.16
CA LEU A 81 -13.80 -11.24 -11.20
C LEU A 81 -13.83 -12.48 -12.07
N ARG A 82 -14.87 -13.32 -11.94
CA ARG A 82 -15.03 -14.50 -12.77
C ARG A 82 -15.06 -14.15 -14.25
N ASP A 83 -15.88 -13.18 -14.65
CA ASP A 83 -15.98 -12.71 -16.04
C ASP A 83 -14.65 -12.16 -16.58
N LEU A 84 -13.90 -11.40 -15.78
CA LEU A 84 -12.56 -10.92 -16.15
C LEU A 84 -11.59 -12.08 -16.38
N LEU A 85 -11.53 -13.03 -15.46
CA LEU A 85 -10.62 -14.18 -15.56
C LEU A 85 -10.96 -15.09 -16.75
N GLU A 86 -12.25 -15.30 -17.03
CA GLU A 86 -12.71 -16.06 -18.20
C GLU A 86 -12.31 -15.38 -19.51
N ARG A 87 -12.49 -14.06 -19.61
CA ARG A 87 -12.12 -13.27 -20.80
C ARG A 87 -10.61 -13.30 -21.07
N ASP A 88 -9.82 -13.23 -20.01
CA ASP A 88 -8.37 -13.19 -20.10
C ASP A 88 -7.74 -14.60 -20.15
N GLY A 89 -8.55 -15.66 -20.07
CA GLY A 89 -8.09 -17.04 -20.11
C GLY A 89 -7.24 -17.45 -18.90
N VAL A 90 -7.48 -16.82 -17.74
CA VAL A 90 -6.73 -17.06 -16.51
C VAL A 90 -7.47 -18.09 -15.66
N ASP A 91 -6.81 -19.19 -15.31
CA ASP A 91 -7.37 -20.19 -14.40
C ASP A 91 -7.41 -19.66 -12.96
N PRO A 92 -8.59 -19.47 -12.33
CA PRO A 92 -8.68 -19.00 -10.96
C PRO A 92 -8.01 -19.93 -9.93
N ALA A 93 -7.84 -21.22 -10.24
CA ALA A 93 -7.11 -22.16 -9.37
C ALA A 93 -5.59 -21.94 -9.40
N SER A 94 -5.07 -21.21 -10.39
CA SER A 94 -3.65 -20.84 -10.49
C SER A 94 -3.29 -19.57 -9.70
N LEU A 95 -4.29 -18.82 -9.22
CA LEU A 95 -4.10 -17.56 -8.52
C LEU A 95 -3.84 -17.78 -7.02
N ASN A 96 -2.99 -16.92 -6.45
CA ASN A 96 -2.91 -16.79 -5.00
C ASN A 96 -4.02 -15.87 -4.48
N TRP A 97 -4.67 -16.26 -3.38
CA TRP A 97 -5.78 -15.51 -2.80
C TRP A 97 -5.35 -14.92 -1.45
N PHE A 98 -5.18 -13.60 -1.38
CA PHE A 98 -4.77 -12.90 -0.17
C PHE A 98 -5.87 -11.98 0.36
N ALA A 99 -6.05 -11.96 1.67
CA ALA A 99 -6.96 -11.03 2.32
C ALA A 99 -6.31 -10.39 3.54
N SER A 100 -6.68 -9.15 3.83
CA SER A 100 -6.51 -8.62 5.18
C SER A 100 -7.28 -9.47 6.20
N PRO A 101 -6.74 -9.72 7.41
CA PRO A 101 -7.43 -10.50 8.44
C PRO A 101 -8.60 -9.78 9.13
N LEU A 102 -8.89 -8.52 8.78
CA LEU A 102 -10.06 -7.82 9.34
C LEU A 102 -11.34 -8.38 8.70
N SER A 103 -12.38 -8.60 9.53
CA SER A 103 -13.61 -9.31 9.15
C SER A 103 -14.23 -8.79 7.86
N ARG A 104 -14.29 -7.47 7.65
CA ARG A 104 -14.81 -6.86 6.41
C ARG A 104 -14.08 -7.29 5.14
N ALA A 105 -12.77 -7.46 5.21
CA ALA A 105 -11.95 -7.88 4.07
C ALA A 105 -12.01 -9.41 3.88
N SER A 106 -11.94 -10.17 4.97
CA SER A 106 -12.13 -11.63 4.94
C SER A 106 -13.50 -12.01 4.40
N GLU A 107 -14.58 -11.40 4.89
CA GLU A 107 -15.94 -11.65 4.40
C GLU A 107 -16.09 -11.24 2.93
N THR A 108 -15.48 -10.12 2.52
CA THR A 108 -15.47 -9.72 1.10
C THR A 108 -14.78 -10.79 0.24
N MET A 109 -13.65 -11.32 0.68
CA MET A 109 -12.93 -12.40 -0.01
C MET A 109 -13.78 -13.67 -0.12
N ASP A 110 -14.38 -14.10 0.98
CA ASP A 110 -15.21 -15.33 1.00
C ASP A 110 -16.40 -15.22 0.05
N ARG A 111 -17.06 -14.06 0.03
CA ARG A 111 -18.17 -13.76 -0.88
C ARG A 111 -17.74 -13.72 -2.34
N MET A 112 -16.62 -13.07 -2.65
CA MET A 112 -16.07 -13.07 -4.00
C MET A 112 -15.75 -14.49 -4.48
N ARG A 113 -15.17 -15.32 -3.62
CA ARG A 113 -14.84 -16.73 -3.92
C ARG A 113 -16.06 -17.61 -4.13
N ALA A 114 -17.20 -17.27 -3.51
CA ALA A 114 -18.45 -18.03 -3.69
C ALA A 114 -19.03 -17.95 -5.11
N ALA A 115 -18.55 -17.01 -5.95
CA ALA A 115 -18.94 -16.92 -7.36
C ALA A 115 -18.31 -17.98 -8.28
N PHE A 116 -17.36 -18.77 -7.75
CA PHE A 116 -16.62 -19.78 -8.50
C PHE A 116 -17.11 -21.19 -8.16
N ASP A 117 -17.52 -21.94 -9.18
CA ASP A 117 -18.00 -23.33 -9.04
C ASP A 117 -16.86 -24.38 -9.01
N ILE A 118 -15.65 -23.97 -8.61
CA ILE A 118 -14.46 -24.82 -8.56
C ILE A 118 -13.77 -24.72 -7.20
N ALA A 119 -12.93 -25.72 -6.90
CA ALA A 119 -12.05 -25.65 -5.73
C ALA A 119 -10.94 -24.60 -5.97
N LEU A 120 -10.90 -23.57 -5.12
CA LEU A 120 -9.86 -22.53 -5.14
C LEU A 120 -8.80 -22.80 -4.07
N PRO A 121 -7.52 -22.39 -4.28
CA PRO A 121 -6.48 -22.43 -3.27
C PRO A 121 -6.91 -21.74 -1.97
N PRO A 122 -6.37 -22.11 -0.79
CA PRO A 122 -6.76 -21.49 0.48
C PRO A 122 -6.48 -19.97 0.49
N VAL A 123 -7.29 -19.22 1.23
CA VAL A 123 -7.03 -17.78 1.47
C VAL A 123 -5.86 -17.63 2.44
N ILE A 124 -4.88 -16.82 2.06
CA ILE A 124 -3.77 -16.40 2.91
C ILE A 124 -4.15 -15.07 3.56
N HIS A 125 -4.38 -15.10 4.87
CA HIS A 125 -4.67 -13.89 5.64
C HIS A 125 -3.37 -13.21 6.07
N ASP A 126 -3.10 -12.02 5.51
CA ASP A 126 -1.82 -11.32 5.70
C ASP A 126 -2.00 -10.02 6.49
N LYS A 127 -1.30 -9.93 7.64
CA LYS A 127 -1.33 -8.75 8.51
C LYS A 127 -0.80 -7.49 7.83
N ARG A 128 0.08 -7.63 6.84
CA ARG A 128 0.61 -6.50 6.05
C ARG A 128 -0.46 -5.84 5.18
N LEU A 129 -1.64 -6.46 5.03
CA LEU A 129 -2.79 -5.92 4.29
C LEU A 129 -3.82 -5.24 5.20
N ILE A 130 -3.60 -5.10 6.51
CA ILE A 130 -4.50 -4.36 7.42
C ILE A 130 -4.60 -2.88 6.98
N GLU A 131 -5.74 -2.23 7.23
CA GLU A 131 -5.90 -0.80 6.91
C GLU A 131 -4.90 0.06 7.69
N ILE A 132 -4.60 1.25 7.19
CA ILE A 132 -3.84 2.26 7.94
C ILE A 132 -4.50 2.50 9.31
N SER A 133 -3.75 2.34 10.40
CA SER A 133 -4.28 2.66 11.74
C SER A 133 -4.45 4.17 11.89
N PHE A 134 -5.66 4.60 12.29
CA PHE A 134 -5.92 6.00 12.63
C PHE A 134 -5.79 6.27 14.14
N GLY A 135 -5.36 5.26 14.91
CA GLY A 135 -5.09 5.39 16.35
C GLY A 135 -6.27 6.02 17.11
N ASN A 136 -5.98 7.10 17.83
CA ASN A 136 -6.98 7.80 18.65
C ASN A 136 -8.14 8.44 17.85
N PHE A 137 -8.04 8.51 16.52
CA PHE A 137 -9.13 9.04 15.68
C PHE A 137 -10.16 7.97 15.30
N GLU A 138 -9.86 6.69 15.47
CA GLU A 138 -10.78 5.63 15.05
C GLU A 138 -12.14 5.73 15.78
N GLY A 139 -13.23 5.55 15.04
CA GLY A 139 -14.62 5.72 15.48
C GLY A 139 -15.12 7.16 15.49
N ARG A 140 -14.23 8.16 15.32
CA ARG A 140 -14.63 9.57 15.24
C ARG A 140 -15.05 9.94 13.83
N LEU A 141 -15.94 10.90 13.70
CA LEU A 141 -16.39 11.40 12.41
C LEU A 141 -15.26 12.20 11.75
N HIS A 142 -15.12 12.07 10.43
CA HIS A 142 -14.20 12.90 9.66
C HIS A 142 -14.44 14.40 9.92
N ALA A 143 -15.71 14.82 10.03
CA ALA A 143 -16.09 16.19 10.30
C ALA A 143 -15.72 16.70 11.71
N GLU A 144 -15.63 15.82 12.71
CA GLU A 144 -15.20 16.19 14.06
C GLU A 144 -13.69 16.48 14.08
N ILE A 145 -12.90 15.57 13.51
CA ILE A 145 -11.45 15.70 13.41
C ILE A 145 -11.06 16.94 12.59
N ALA A 146 -11.74 17.18 11.49
CA ALA A 146 -11.53 18.36 10.64
C ALA A 146 -11.70 19.70 11.39
N ARG A 147 -12.55 19.76 12.42
CA ARG A 147 -12.75 20.97 13.23
C ARG A 147 -11.63 21.17 14.27
N GLU A 148 -11.06 20.08 14.75
CA GLU A 148 -9.98 20.09 15.76
C GLU A 148 -8.60 20.28 15.13
N TYR A 149 -8.42 19.78 13.91
CA TYR A 149 -7.17 19.80 13.18
C TYR A 149 -7.38 20.46 11.81
N SER A 150 -7.04 21.75 11.71
CA SER A 150 -7.22 22.53 10.47
C SER A 150 -6.50 21.92 9.26
N ALA A 151 -5.38 21.22 9.48
CA ALA A 151 -4.66 20.46 8.44
C ALA A 151 -5.42 19.23 7.90
N LEU A 152 -6.49 18.81 8.59
CA LEU A 152 -7.36 17.69 8.20
C LEU A 152 -8.76 18.18 7.78
N ALA A 153 -8.93 19.50 7.61
CA ALA A 153 -10.18 20.09 7.17
C ALA A 153 -10.59 19.57 5.77
N PRO A 154 -11.88 19.61 5.42
CA PRO A 154 -12.33 19.18 4.09
C PRO A 154 -11.67 20.05 3.02
N GLY A 155 -11.16 19.41 1.98
CA GLY A 155 -10.40 20.07 0.92
C GLY A 155 -9.35 19.15 0.33
N GLU A 156 -8.56 19.70 -0.58
CA GLU A 156 -7.41 19.00 -1.15
C GLU A 156 -6.35 18.77 -0.08
N ARG A 157 -5.94 17.51 0.11
CA ARG A 157 -4.85 17.13 0.99
C ARG A 157 -3.54 17.42 0.29
N ASP A 158 -2.67 18.19 0.93
CA ASP A 158 -1.31 18.35 0.45
C ASP A 158 -0.44 17.11 0.76
N GLU A 159 0.77 17.10 0.23
CA GLU A 159 1.70 15.98 0.40
C GLU A 159 2.13 15.73 1.86
N SER A 160 1.99 16.72 2.75
CA SER A 160 2.34 16.55 4.17
C SER A 160 1.44 15.53 4.86
N TYR A 161 0.20 15.37 4.37
CA TYR A 161 -0.73 14.35 4.85
C TYR A 161 -0.17 12.93 4.72
N TRP A 162 0.69 12.67 3.72
CA TRP A 162 1.32 11.35 3.56
C TRP A 162 2.08 10.92 4.81
N ARG A 163 2.73 11.87 5.48
CA ARG A 163 3.55 11.64 6.67
C ARG A 163 2.85 11.97 7.98
N PHE A 164 1.63 12.51 7.91
CA PHE A 164 0.82 12.75 9.10
C PHE A 164 0.53 11.43 9.81
N ARG A 165 0.83 11.38 11.10
CA ARG A 165 0.66 10.20 11.95
C ARG A 165 -0.22 10.58 13.15
N PRO A 166 -1.45 10.05 13.26
CA PRO A 166 -2.24 10.17 14.48
C PRO A 166 -1.51 9.54 15.67
N GLU A 167 -1.81 10.02 16.88
CA GLU A 167 -1.32 9.36 18.09
C GLU A 167 -1.79 7.89 18.13
N ASN A 168 -0.86 6.97 18.39
CA ASN A 168 -1.06 5.51 18.32
C ASN A 168 -1.50 5.00 16.92
N GLY A 169 -1.25 5.76 15.86
CA GLY A 169 -1.59 5.43 14.48
C GLY A 169 -0.37 5.19 13.57
N GLU A 170 -0.68 4.93 12.31
CA GLU A 170 0.26 4.81 11.19
C GLU A 170 0.21 6.06 10.31
N ASN A 171 1.28 6.30 9.56
CA ASN A 171 1.24 7.15 8.36
C ASN A 171 1.41 6.28 7.09
N TYR A 172 1.32 6.89 5.91
CA TYR A 172 1.39 6.13 4.66
C TYR A 172 2.81 5.59 4.35
N ASP A 173 3.88 6.15 4.92
CA ASP A 173 5.24 5.57 4.80
C ASP A 173 5.35 4.24 5.59
N ASP A 174 4.64 4.08 6.72
CA ASP A 174 4.57 2.79 7.44
C ASP A 174 3.86 1.72 6.60
N VAL A 175 2.71 2.10 6.03
CA VAL A 175 1.91 1.23 5.18
C VAL A 175 2.72 0.83 3.94
N ALA A 176 3.43 1.77 3.31
CA ALA A 176 4.30 1.49 2.18
C ALA A 176 5.40 0.49 2.54
N THR A 177 5.99 0.61 3.73
CA THR A 177 7.04 -0.32 4.19
C THR A 177 6.52 -1.75 4.24
N ARG A 178 5.39 -2.00 4.93
CA ARG A 178 4.83 -3.35 5.02
C ARG A 178 4.29 -3.88 3.69
N LEU A 179 3.84 -3.00 2.79
CA LEU A 179 3.41 -3.41 1.45
C LEU A 179 4.57 -3.75 0.52
N LEU A 180 5.73 -3.10 0.67
CA LEU A 180 6.95 -3.49 -0.03
C LEU A 180 7.44 -4.87 0.44
N ASP A 181 7.31 -5.18 1.73
CA ASP A 181 7.60 -6.52 2.24
C ASP A 181 6.63 -7.57 1.68
N PHE A 182 5.32 -7.25 1.62
CA PHE A 182 4.32 -8.09 0.97
C PHE A 182 4.62 -8.32 -0.51
N ALA A 183 4.99 -7.27 -1.24
CA ALA A 183 5.30 -7.33 -2.67
C ALA A 183 6.44 -8.32 -3.00
N ARG A 184 7.43 -8.47 -2.11
CA ARG A 184 8.53 -9.42 -2.30
C ARG A 184 8.08 -10.89 -2.24
N GLU A 185 6.95 -11.17 -1.60
CA GLU A 185 6.36 -12.51 -1.53
C GLU A 185 5.28 -12.74 -2.58
N LEU A 186 4.77 -11.66 -3.19
CA LEU A 186 3.83 -11.72 -4.30
C LEU A 186 4.55 -12.12 -5.59
N THR A 187 4.79 -13.42 -5.77
CA THR A 187 5.59 -13.97 -6.88
C THR A 187 4.76 -14.51 -8.04
N HIS A 188 3.45 -14.61 -7.88
CA HIS A 188 2.50 -15.14 -8.86
C HIS A 188 1.29 -14.21 -8.97
N HIS A 189 0.48 -14.41 -10.01
CA HIS A 189 -0.76 -13.66 -10.16
C HIS A 189 -1.67 -13.90 -8.95
N ALA A 190 -2.37 -12.86 -8.53
CA ALA A 190 -3.11 -12.90 -7.27
C ALA A 190 -4.42 -12.15 -7.29
N VAL A 191 -5.28 -12.51 -6.35
CA VAL A 191 -6.45 -11.74 -5.93
C VAL A 191 -6.17 -11.25 -4.52
N VAL A 192 -6.25 -9.94 -4.30
CA VAL A 192 -5.96 -9.28 -3.02
C VAL A 192 -7.19 -8.51 -2.55
N VAL A 193 -7.68 -8.82 -1.35
CA VAL A 193 -8.79 -8.07 -0.73
C VAL A 193 -8.28 -7.32 0.50
N ALA A 194 -8.35 -5.99 0.47
CA ALA A 194 -7.88 -5.14 1.56
C ALA A 194 -8.71 -3.84 1.66
N HIS A 195 -8.06 -2.69 1.79
CA HIS A 195 -8.69 -1.45 2.24
C HIS A 195 -8.34 -0.24 1.37
N GLY A 196 -9.01 0.89 1.63
CA GLY A 196 -8.84 2.10 0.83
C GLY A 196 -7.47 2.73 1.02
N GLY A 197 -6.97 2.83 2.26
CA GLY A 197 -5.62 3.35 2.53
C GLY A 197 -4.54 2.47 1.90
N VAL A 198 -4.70 1.15 1.97
CA VAL A 198 -3.83 0.19 1.28
C VAL A 198 -3.84 0.40 -0.24
N LEU A 199 -5.01 0.52 -0.88
CA LEU A 199 -5.12 0.72 -2.33
C LEU A 199 -4.43 2.01 -2.80
N ARG A 200 -4.52 3.11 -2.02
CA ARG A 200 -3.77 4.34 -2.34
C ARG A 200 -2.27 4.12 -2.40
N VAL A 201 -1.73 3.37 -1.43
CA VAL A 201 -0.30 3.11 -1.35
C VAL A 201 0.12 2.14 -2.44
N VAL A 202 -0.64 1.07 -2.68
CA VAL A 202 -0.38 0.14 -3.79
C VAL A 202 -0.35 0.91 -5.13
N ARG A 203 -1.31 1.79 -5.37
CA ARG A 203 -1.35 2.63 -6.58
C ARG A 203 -0.09 3.50 -6.73
N HIS A 204 0.35 4.13 -5.65
CA HIS A 204 1.61 4.89 -5.64
C HIS A 204 2.83 4.01 -5.94
N LEU A 205 2.93 2.85 -5.30
CA LEU A 205 4.07 1.93 -5.43
C LEU A 205 4.15 1.25 -6.80
N VAL A 206 3.02 0.95 -7.42
CA VAL A 206 2.95 0.23 -8.71
C VAL A 206 3.02 1.20 -9.89
N GLU A 207 2.20 2.25 -9.90
CA GLU A 207 2.09 3.19 -11.04
C GLU A 207 3.08 4.36 -10.95
N GLY A 208 3.69 4.59 -9.79
CA GLY A 208 4.48 5.80 -9.53
C GLY A 208 3.63 7.08 -9.45
N THR A 209 2.30 6.95 -9.28
CA THR A 209 1.39 8.10 -9.20
C THR A 209 1.80 9.02 -8.04
N PRO A 210 1.87 10.36 -8.23
CA PRO A 210 2.22 11.30 -7.16
C PRO A 210 1.39 11.15 -5.88
N ARG A 211 2.00 11.44 -4.73
CA ARG A 211 1.37 11.27 -3.41
C ARG A 211 0.11 12.15 -3.28
N GLY A 212 0.15 13.39 -3.76
CA GLY A 212 -1.01 14.28 -3.78
C GLY A 212 -2.21 13.68 -4.53
N ASP A 213 -1.97 13.09 -5.70
CA ASP A 213 -3.03 12.53 -6.54
C ASP A 213 -3.70 11.31 -5.87
N VAL A 214 -2.91 10.40 -5.27
CA VAL A 214 -3.50 9.23 -4.58
C VAL A 214 -4.20 9.62 -3.28
N LEU A 215 -3.74 10.66 -2.58
CA LEU A 215 -4.38 11.16 -1.35
C LEU A 215 -5.75 11.77 -1.63
N ASN A 216 -5.90 12.44 -2.77
CA ASN A 216 -7.14 13.12 -3.19
C ASN A 216 -8.05 12.26 -4.07
N TRP A 217 -7.63 11.03 -4.40
CA TRP A 217 -8.45 10.04 -5.06
C TRP A 217 -9.24 9.20 -4.03
N PRO A 218 -10.58 9.09 -4.15
CA PRO A 218 -11.39 8.21 -3.31
C PRO A 218 -11.35 6.77 -3.85
N PRO A 219 -10.74 5.79 -3.14
CA PRO A 219 -10.66 4.42 -3.62
C PRO A 219 -12.06 3.78 -3.59
N PRO A 220 -12.60 3.30 -4.72
CA PRO A 220 -13.99 2.86 -4.82
C PRO A 220 -14.24 1.53 -4.09
N GLN A 221 -15.51 1.28 -3.75
CA GLN A 221 -16.05 -0.02 -3.34
C GLN A 221 -16.90 -0.57 -4.49
N GLY A 222 -17.10 -1.90 -4.56
CA GLY A 222 -17.82 -2.53 -5.69
C GLY A 222 -17.09 -2.44 -7.04
N VAL A 223 -15.76 -2.31 -6.99
CA VAL A 223 -14.87 -2.21 -8.14
C VAL A 223 -13.67 -3.12 -7.92
N ILE A 224 -13.18 -3.73 -9.00
CA ILE A 224 -11.91 -4.44 -9.04
C ILE A 224 -10.86 -3.56 -9.72
N ALA A 225 -9.76 -3.30 -9.03
CA ALA A 225 -8.57 -2.69 -9.59
C ALA A 225 -7.64 -3.79 -10.11
N HIS A 226 -7.51 -3.90 -11.43
CA HIS A 226 -6.58 -4.81 -12.08
C HIS A 226 -5.25 -4.09 -12.31
N PHE A 227 -4.20 -4.56 -11.66
CA PHE A 227 -2.84 -4.09 -11.85
C PHE A 227 -2.12 -5.03 -12.81
N ALA A 228 -1.72 -4.52 -13.97
CA ALA A 228 -0.97 -5.28 -14.96
C ALA A 228 0.06 -4.39 -15.65
N GLY A 229 1.29 -4.90 -15.82
CA GLY A 229 2.38 -4.16 -16.48
C GLY A 229 2.68 -2.79 -15.85
N GLY A 230 2.54 -2.67 -14.52
CA GLY A 230 2.78 -1.43 -13.78
C GLY A 230 1.67 -0.37 -13.91
N ARG A 231 0.48 -0.74 -14.40
CA ARG A 231 -0.68 0.16 -14.51
C ARG A 231 -1.93 -0.44 -13.89
N MET A 232 -2.79 0.42 -13.37
CA MET A 232 -4.10 0.08 -12.81
C MET A 232 -5.22 0.37 -13.81
N THR A 233 -6.11 -0.60 -13.99
CA THR A 233 -7.40 -0.42 -14.65
C THR A 233 -8.52 -0.73 -13.66
N LEU A 234 -9.56 0.09 -13.64
CA LEU A 234 -10.73 -0.12 -12.77
C LEU A 234 -11.86 -0.77 -13.56
N HIS A 235 -12.39 -1.86 -13.03
CA HIS A 235 -13.55 -2.57 -13.56
C HIS A 235 -14.68 -2.47 -12.55
N ALA A 236 -15.78 -1.82 -12.92
CA ALA A 236 -16.95 -1.70 -12.06
C ALA A 236 -17.88 -2.89 -12.29
N ALA A 237 -18.47 -3.42 -11.21
CA ALA A 237 -19.57 -4.36 -11.34
C ALA A 237 -20.80 -3.56 -11.79
N GLU A 238 -21.10 -3.54 -13.10
CA GLU A 238 -22.26 -2.84 -13.64
C GLU A 238 -23.57 -3.43 -13.06
N ASN A 239 -24.49 -2.56 -12.60
CA ASN A 239 -25.91 -2.84 -12.29
C ASN A 239 -26.29 -3.87 -11.20
N THR A 240 -25.63 -3.90 -10.04
CA THR A 240 -26.06 -4.78 -8.91
C THR A 240 -26.43 -4.04 -7.62
N TRP A 241 -26.34 -2.70 -7.59
CA TRP A 241 -26.48 -1.90 -6.37
C TRP A 241 -27.83 -1.22 -6.17
N ASP A 242 -28.64 -1.11 -7.23
CA ASP A 242 -29.84 -0.27 -7.23
C ASP A 242 -31.14 -1.06 -6.97
N GLU A 243 -31.07 -2.32 -6.54
CA GLU A 243 -32.29 -2.99 -6.05
C GLU A 243 -32.67 -2.44 -4.67
N PRO A 244 -33.87 -1.85 -4.51
CA PRO A 244 -34.33 -1.41 -3.20
C PRO A 244 -34.42 -2.64 -2.29
N VAL A 245 -33.73 -2.56 -1.16
CA VAL A 245 -33.87 -3.53 -0.08
C VAL A 245 -35.23 -3.26 0.58
N ASP A 246 -36.19 -4.15 0.37
CA ASP A 246 -37.49 -4.20 1.08
C ASP A 246 -37.31 -4.27 2.61
#